data_AF-A0A7K4I6R3-F1
#
_entry.id   AF-A0A7K4I6R3-F1
#
_cell.length_a   1.000
_cell.length_b   1.000
_cell.length_c   1.000
_cell.angle_alpha   90.00
_cell.angle_beta   90.00
_cell.angle_gamma   90.00
#
_symmetry.space_group_name_H-M   'P 1'
#
loop_
_entity.id
_entity.type
_entity.pdbx_description
1 polymer ?
#
loop_
_entity_poly.entity_id
_entity_poly.type
_entity_poly.pdbx_seq_one_letter_code
_entity_poly.pdbx_strand_id
1 'polypeptide(L)'
;MKPLVKIYLIRIMLGIVAAFICVGYNFATNTISNNPDVFKFNTLTNGIFLALITYLVSYYALKRVFLYQVEKPQKIFTMGIGIYFITWLVFWILIYTLIAGPPLPPP
;
A
#
# COMPACT_ATOMS: atom_id res chain seq x y z
N MET A 1 4.76 0.74 -25.43
CA MET A 1 3.64 1.10 -24.53
C MET A 1 3.70 2.59 -24.21
N LYS A 2 2.56 3.28 -24.11
CA LYS A 2 2.54 4.70 -23.69
C LYS A 2 3.19 4.81 -22.30
N PRO A 3 4.12 5.76 -22.05
CA PRO A 3 4.85 5.88 -20.77
C PRO A 3 3.91 5.98 -19.56
N LEU A 4 2.73 6.57 -19.76
CA LEU A 4 1.64 6.68 -18.78
C LEU A 4 1.10 5.31 -18.31
N VAL A 5 0.95 4.33 -19.22
CA VAL A 5 0.47 2.97 -18.89
C VAL A 5 1.53 2.22 -18.09
N LYS A 6 2.81 2.44 -18.41
CA LYS A 6 3.93 1.84 -17.65
C LYS A 6 3.96 2.34 -16.21
N ILE A 7 3.76 3.65 -15.99
CA ILE A 7 3.65 4.23 -14.65
C ILE A 7 2.47 3.60 -13.88
N TYR A 8 1.33 3.43 -14.55
CA TYR A 8 0.15 2.82 -13.94
C TYR A 8 0.39 1.39 -13.45
N LEU A 9 1.02 0.53 -14.28
CA LEU A 9 1.40 -0.82 -13.88
C LEU A 9 2.41 -0.85 -12.72
N ILE A 10 3.39 0.05 -12.74
CA ILE A 10 4.36 0.17 -11.64
C ILE A 10 3.64 0.56 -10.34
N ARG A 11 2.63 1.44 -10.40
CA ARG A 11 1.83 1.84 -9.22
C ARG A 11 1.04 0.67 -8.63
N ILE A 12 0.51 -0.24 -9.46
CA ILE A 12 -0.13 -1.48 -8.99
C ILE A 12 0.88 -2.33 -8.22
N MET A 13 2.03 -2.62 -8.82
CA MET A 13 3.08 -3.43 -8.19
C MET A 13 3.56 -2.80 -6.87
N LEU A 14 3.71 -1.47 -6.85
CA LEU A 14 4.06 -0.73 -5.64
C LEU A 14 2.97 -0.82 -4.55
N GLY A 15 1.69 -0.81 -4.92
CA GLY A 15 0.59 -0.98 -3.97
C GLY A 15 0.63 -2.36 -3.30
N ILE A 16 0.91 -3.40 -4.07
CA ILE A 16 1.11 -4.77 -3.56
C ILE A 16 2.31 -4.81 -2.59
N VAL A 17 3.45 -4.25 -2.99
CA VAL A 17 4.64 -4.17 -2.13
C VAL A 17 4.35 -3.40 -0.84
N ALA A 18 3.62 -2.29 -0.90
CA ALA A 18 3.21 -1.53 0.27
C ALA A 18 2.33 -2.36 1.22
N ALA A 19 1.45 -3.22 0.68
CA ALA A 19 0.62 -4.12 1.49
C ALA A 19 1.50 -5.14 2.25
N PHE A 20 2.48 -5.74 1.58
CA PHE A 20 3.46 -6.62 2.23
C PHE A 20 4.26 -5.90 3.32
N ILE A 21 4.69 -4.66 3.09
CA ILE A 21 5.39 -3.85 4.11
C ILE A 21 4.49 -3.62 5.33
N CYS A 22 3.22 -3.24 5.10
CA CYS A 22 2.27 -2.99 6.20
C CYS A 22 1.97 -4.26 7.00
N VAL A 23 1.73 -5.38 6.32
CA VAL A 23 1.52 -6.68 7.00
C VAL A 23 2.80 -7.12 7.73
N GLY A 24 3.97 -7.00 7.11
CA GLY A 24 5.24 -7.35 7.74
C GLY A 24 5.50 -6.54 9.01
N TYR A 25 5.15 -5.25 9.01
CA TYR A 25 5.18 -4.42 10.21
C TYR A 25 4.19 -4.91 11.28
N ASN A 26 2.95 -5.23 10.91
CA ASN A 26 1.96 -5.76 11.85
C ASN A 26 2.37 -7.11 12.44
N PHE A 27 2.99 -7.96 11.63
CA PHE A 27 3.54 -9.24 12.05
C PHE A 27 4.71 -9.05 13.03
N ALA A 28 5.67 -8.18 12.72
CA ALA A 28 6.81 -7.89 13.60
C ALA A 28 6.40 -7.23 14.94
N THR A 29 5.29 -6.50 14.95
CA THR A 29 4.75 -5.83 16.15
C THR A 29 3.68 -6.66 16.88
N ASN A 30 3.36 -7.87 16.40
CA ASN A 30 2.32 -8.75 16.94
C ASN A 30 0.94 -8.05 17.07
N THR A 31 0.60 -7.17 16.13
CA THR A 31 -0.68 -6.45 16.10
C THR A 31 -1.75 -7.13 15.23
N ILE A 32 -1.43 -8.30 14.68
CA ILE A 32 -2.39 -9.13 13.96
C ILE A 32 -3.27 -9.84 14.98
N SER A 33 -4.56 -9.54 14.93
CA SER A 33 -5.57 -10.11 15.82
C SER A 33 -6.77 -10.58 15.01
N ASN A 34 -7.28 -11.75 15.38
CA ASN A 34 -8.53 -12.34 14.95
C ASN A 34 -9.73 -11.86 15.77
N ASN A 35 -9.50 -11.17 16.89
CA ASN A 35 -10.58 -10.52 17.62
C ASN A 35 -10.82 -9.10 17.04
N PRO A 36 -12.01 -8.82 16.45
CA PRO A 36 -12.35 -7.51 15.90
C PRO A 36 -12.38 -6.39 16.96
N ASP A 37 -12.65 -6.72 18.24
CA ASP A 37 -12.67 -5.75 19.34
C ASP A 37 -11.28 -5.21 19.68
N VAL A 38 -10.24 -5.96 19.29
CA VAL A 38 -8.83 -5.62 19.50
C VAL A 38 -8.25 -4.87 18.29
N PHE A 39 -9.02 -4.69 17.21
CA PHE A 39 -8.58 -3.88 16.08
C PHE A 39 -8.49 -2.41 16.50
N LYS A 40 -7.27 -1.97 16.82
CA LYS A 40 -7.01 -0.61 17.26
C LYS A 40 -6.94 0.32 16.05
N PHE A 41 -7.48 1.53 16.18
CA PHE A 41 -7.25 2.62 15.23
C PHE A 41 -5.77 2.84 14.92
N ASN A 42 -4.88 2.55 15.87
CA ASN A 42 -3.43 2.62 15.68
C ASN A 42 -2.92 1.69 14.56
N THR A 43 -3.49 0.49 14.40
CA THR A 43 -3.10 -0.47 13.34
C THR A 43 -3.42 0.09 11.95
N LEU A 44 -4.60 0.68 11.80
CA LEU A 44 -5.00 1.35 10.55
C LEU A 44 -4.13 2.58 10.27
N THR A 45 -3.94 3.44 11.27
CA THR A 45 -3.16 4.66 11.14
C THR A 45 -1.71 4.36 10.74
N ASN A 46 -1.07 3.38 11.39
CA ASN A 46 0.28 2.95 11.04
C ASN A 46 0.37 2.41 9.60
N GLY A 47 -0.63 1.63 9.16
CA GLY A 47 -0.72 1.17 7.78
C GLY A 47 -0.81 2.32 6.78
N ILE A 48 -1.65 3.32 7.05
CA ILE A 48 -1.79 4.52 6.21
C ILE A 48 -0.46 5.28 6.11
N PHE A 49 0.23 5.50 7.23
CA PHE A 49 1.53 6.19 7.24
C PHE A 49 2.60 5.41 6.46
N LEU A 50 2.69 4.10 6.63
CA LEU A 50 3.61 3.25 5.86
C LEU A 50 3.32 3.29 4.36
N ALA A 51 2.04 3.23 3.99
CA ALA A 51 1.62 3.34 2.59
C ALA A 51 1.96 4.71 1.99
N LEU A 52 1.78 5.81 2.75
CA LEU A 52 2.14 7.15 2.33
C LEU A 52 3.65 7.32 2.16
N ILE A 53 4.46 6.85 3.11
CA ILE A 53 5.92 6.90 3.01
C ILE A 53 6.40 6.11 1.80
N THR A 54 5.88 4.90 1.61
CA THR A 54 6.21 4.06 0.44
C THR A 54 5.83 4.76 -0.87
N TYR A 55 4.69 5.44 -0.90
CA TYR A 55 4.25 6.23 -2.05
C TYR A 55 5.21 7.39 -2.35
N LEU A 56 5.60 8.15 -1.32
CA LEU A 56 6.52 9.29 -1.47
C LEU A 56 7.90 8.83 -1.95
N VAL A 57 8.46 7.77 -1.35
CA VAL A 57 9.74 7.19 -1.77
C VAL A 57 9.66 6.74 -3.23
N SER A 58 8.58 6.05 -3.60
CA SER A 58 8.39 5.59 -4.98
C SER A 58 8.26 6.75 -5.98
N TYR A 59 7.67 7.89 -5.59
CA TYR A 59 7.62 9.08 -6.43
C TYR A 59 9.03 9.62 -6.72
N TYR A 60 9.91 9.70 -5.72
CA TYR A 60 11.28 10.14 -5.96
C TYR A 60 12.05 9.18 -6.88
N ALA A 61 11.85 7.87 -6.74
CA ALA A 61 12.44 6.86 -7.63
C ALA A 61 11.92 7.01 -9.08
N LEU A 62 10.60 7.09 -9.26
CA LEU A 62 9.96 7.25 -10.57
C LEU A 62 10.32 8.58 -11.22
N LYS A 63 10.43 9.66 -10.44
CA LYS A 63 10.85 10.97 -10.92
C LYS A 63 12.22 10.91 -11.58
N ARG A 64 13.18 10.15 -11.03
CA ARG A 64 14.52 9.98 -11.62
C ARG A 64 14.48 9.25 -12.96
N VAL A 65 13.63 8.22 -13.07
CA VAL A 65 13.55 7.36 -14.28
C VAL A 65 12.77 8.03 -15.41
N PHE A 66 11.66 8.72 -15.09
CA PHE A 66 10.72 9.24 -16.08
C PHE A 66 10.81 10.74 -16.31
N LEU A 67 11.76 11.46 -15.69
CA LEU A 67 11.89 12.92 -15.78
C LEU A 67 11.85 13.44 -17.22
N TYR A 68 12.59 12.78 -18.11
CA TYR A 68 12.74 13.17 -19.51
C TYR A 68 11.69 12.54 -20.44
N GLN A 69 10.82 11.67 -19.92
CA GLN A 69 9.83 10.92 -20.70
C GLN A 69 8.40 11.45 -20.53
N VAL A 70 8.19 12.44 -19.65
CA VAL A 70 6.88 13.03 -19.39
C VAL A 70 6.91 14.55 -19.55
N GLU A 71 5.84 15.11 -20.11
CA GLU A 71 5.74 16.56 -20.37
C GLU A 71 5.83 17.42 -19.10
N LYS A 72 5.29 16.90 -17.98
CA LYS A 72 5.24 17.62 -16.70
C LYS A 72 5.49 16.63 -15.54
N PRO A 73 6.43 16.92 -14.63
CA PRO A 73 6.74 16.04 -13.49
C PRO A 73 5.54 15.84 -12.55
N GLN A 74 4.61 16.81 -12.49
CA GLN A 74 3.39 16.70 -11.70
C GLN A 74 2.49 15.53 -12.15
N LYS A 75 2.50 15.18 -13.45
CA LYS A 75 1.76 14.01 -13.95
C LYS A 75 2.29 12.70 -13.36
N ILE A 76 3.57 12.61 -12.99
CA ILE A 76 4.14 11.41 -12.35
C ILE A 76 3.58 11.22 -10.93
N PHE A 77 3.30 12.31 -10.24
CA PHE A 77 2.80 12.28 -8.86
C PHE A 77 1.30 11.98 -8.78
N THR A 78 0.49 12.55 -9.67
CA THR A 78 -0.97 12.40 -9.60
C THR A 78 -1.46 11.18 -10.37
N MET A 79 -0.70 10.72 -11.37
CA MET A 79 -1.12 9.59 -12.18
C MET A 79 -0.95 8.27 -11.42
N GLY A 80 -2.06 7.55 -11.27
CA GLY A 80 -2.08 6.24 -10.62
C GLY A 80 -2.06 6.29 -9.09
N ILE A 81 -2.31 7.46 -8.48
CA ILE A 81 -2.43 7.57 -7.02
C ILE A 81 -3.61 6.73 -6.49
N GLY A 82 -4.77 6.84 -7.15
CA GLY A 82 -5.96 6.08 -6.76
C GLY A 82 -5.74 4.58 -6.83
N ILE A 83 -5.17 4.07 -7.93
CA ILE A 83 -4.95 2.62 -8.05
C ILE A 83 -3.90 2.11 -7.07
N TYR A 84 -2.87 2.91 -6.75
CA TYR A 84 -1.92 2.54 -5.72
C TYR A 84 -2.61 2.30 -4.37
N PHE A 85 -3.44 3.25 -3.91
CA PHE A 85 -4.13 3.13 -2.63
C PHE A 85 -5.21 2.04 -2.64
N ILE A 86 -5.96 1.89 -3.73
CA ILE A 86 -6.95 0.81 -3.85
C ILE A 86 -6.27 -0.56 -3.82
N THR A 87 -5.19 -0.74 -4.60
CA THR A 87 -4.45 -2.00 -4.65
C THR A 87 -3.82 -2.31 -3.28
N TRP A 88 -3.18 -1.32 -2.66
CA TRP A 88 -2.65 -1.45 -1.31
C TRP A 88 -3.74 -1.88 -0.32
N LEU A 89 -4.89 -1.20 -0.29
CA LEU A 89 -5.95 -1.47 0.67
C LEU A 89 -6.55 -2.87 0.49
N VAL A 90 -6.84 -3.28 -0.75
CA VAL A 90 -7.38 -4.61 -1.04
C VAL A 90 -6.40 -5.70 -0.64
N PHE A 91 -5.13 -5.61 -1.04
CA PHE A 91 -4.13 -6.61 -0.70
C PHE A 91 -3.78 -6.61 0.80
N TRP A 92 -3.75 -5.44 1.44
CA TRP A 92 -3.48 -5.33 2.87
C TRP A 92 -4.57 -6.02 3.69
N ILE A 93 -5.84 -5.76 3.39
CA ILE A 93 -6.97 -6.43 4.05
C ILE A 93 -6.94 -7.93 3.79
N LEU A 94 -6.76 -8.34 2.52
CA LEU A 94 -6.73 -9.76 2.14
C LEU A 94 -5.64 -10.53 2.88
N ILE A 95 -4.41 -10.02 2.91
CA ILE A 95 -3.29 -10.69 3.58
C ILE A 95 -3.47 -10.63 5.10
N TYR A 96 -3.94 -9.50 5.65
CA TYR A 96 -4.18 -9.36 7.09
C TYR A 96 -5.20 -10.40 7.58
N THR A 97 -6.34 -10.53 6.90
CA THR A 97 -7.37 -11.49 7.29
C THR A 97 -6.94 -12.95 7.07
N LEU A 98 -6.17 -13.22 6.01
CA LEU A 98 -5.60 -14.55 5.77
C LEU A 98 -4.69 -14.99 6.92
N ILE A 99 -3.89 -14.07 7.48
CA ILE A 99 -2.97 -14.38 8.59
C ILE A 99 -3.69 -14.40 9.94
N ALA A 100 -4.64 -13.47 10.17
CA ALA A 100 -5.41 -13.43 11.41
C ALA A 100 -6.26 -14.70 11.59
N GLY A 101 -6.81 -15.25 10.50
CA GLY A 101 -7.70 -16.40 10.55
C GLY A 101 -9.14 -16.02 10.93
N PRO A 102 -10.02 -17.02 11.14
CA PRO A 102 -11.42 -16.78 11.48
C PRO A 102 -11.54 -16.09 12.86
N PRO A 103 -12.57 -15.25 13.04
CA PRO A 103 -12.81 -14.61 14.32
C PRO A 103 -13.09 -15.66 15.40
N LEU A 104 -12.61 -15.40 16.62
CA LEU A 104 -12.93 -16.25 17.76
C LEU A 104 -14.45 -16.26 17.98
N PRO A 105 -15.03 -17.43 18.33
CA PRO A 105 -16.45 -17.48 18.69
C PRO A 105 -16.72 -16.53 19.87
N PRO A 106 -17.89 -15.86 19.89
CA PRO A 106 -18.28 -15.04 21.02
C PRO A 106 -18.34 -15.88 22.31
N PRO A 107 -18.03 -15.28 23.48
CA PRO A 107 -18.06 -15.97 24.77
C PRO A 107 -19.47 -16.44 25.16
#